data_AF-X1E7F7-F1
#
_entry.id   AF-X1E7F7-F1
#
_cell.length_a   1.000
_cell.length_b   1.000
_cell.length_c   1.000
_cell.angle_alpha   90.00
_cell.angle_beta   90.00
_cell.angle_gamma   90.00
#
_symmetry.space_group_name_H-M   'P 1'
#
loop_
_entity.id
_entity.type
_entity.pdbx_description
1 polymer ?
#
loop_
_entity_poly.entity_id
_entity_poly.type
_entity_poly.pdbx_seq_one_letter_code
_entity_poly.pdbx_strand_id
1 'polypeptide(L)'
;EERFEQSGRFPKLARCAQLARMGCVVFIFDMLGYADSQQISRSLAHGFRQQRPELDTPTRWGFFSTQAELRLQSIMGLQTWNSIRALDFLCPLPDVDSQRIGVTGGSGGGTQTILLCAIDPRPVVSFPNGMVSTAMQGGCTCENCCLLRIGTGNVELAALFAPKPQGMTAADDWTREMMTDGYPQLQSLYALFGAKDRVLCRKLTHFHHNYNYVTRATMYGWFNQYLQLGLKDPIVEEDWRPLSAAQQSVWDDDHPAPRTDSDYEPALLQAMARQSDSQVAAVFPAVKAALK
;
A
#
# COMPACT_ATOMS: atom_id res chain seq x y z
N GLU A 1 12.36 -4.36 19.90
CA GLU A 1 12.87 -3.31 20.80
C GLU A 1 12.65 -1.95 20.16
N GLU A 2 12.31 -0.96 20.97
CA GLU A 2 12.07 0.41 20.52
C GLU A 2 13.09 1.33 21.15
N ARG A 3 13.62 2.27 20.37
CA ARG A 3 14.62 3.24 20.84
C ARG A 3 13.96 4.35 21.66
N PHE A 4 12.75 4.73 21.26
CA PHE A 4 11.94 5.75 21.92
C PHE A 4 10.51 5.24 22.09
N GLU A 5 9.91 5.58 23.23
CA GLU A 5 8.56 5.14 23.57
C GLU A 5 7.52 5.60 22.54
N GLN A 6 7.60 6.87 22.11
CA GLN A 6 6.65 7.43 21.13
C GLN A 6 6.76 6.75 19.77
N SER A 7 7.97 6.37 19.36
CA SER A 7 8.15 5.59 18.14
C SER A 7 7.52 4.21 18.22
N GLY A 8 7.58 3.56 19.38
CA GLY A 8 6.90 2.29 19.64
C GLY A 8 5.38 2.42 19.63
N ARG A 9 4.85 3.51 20.18
CA ARG A 9 3.40 3.77 20.22
C ARG A 9 2.83 4.15 18.85
N PHE A 10 3.58 4.90 18.04
CA PHE A 10 3.14 5.37 16.73
C PHE A 10 4.17 5.04 15.63
N PRO A 11 4.41 3.75 15.34
CA PRO A 11 5.47 3.32 14.44
C PRO A 11 5.28 3.79 12.99
N LYS A 12 4.04 4.09 12.59
CA LYS A 12 3.75 4.67 11.27
C LYS A 12 4.30 6.10 11.16
N LEU A 13 4.03 6.93 12.15
CA LEU A 13 4.45 8.34 12.19
C LEU A 13 5.94 8.48 12.50
N ALA A 14 6.52 7.57 13.30
CA ALA A 14 7.96 7.51 13.54
C ALA A 14 8.76 7.38 12.23
N ARG A 15 8.29 6.52 11.30
CA ARG A 15 8.87 6.40 9.95
C ARG A 15 8.81 7.71 9.19
N CYS A 16 7.67 8.39 9.24
CA CYS A 16 7.49 9.67 8.55
C CYS A 16 8.43 10.74 9.11
N ALA A 17 8.52 10.85 10.43
CA ALA A 17 9.39 11.81 11.09
C ALA A 17 10.87 11.58 10.72
N GLN A 18 11.33 10.33 10.76
CA GLN A 18 12.72 10.02 10.43
C GLN A 18 13.01 10.17 8.93
N LEU A 19 12.13 9.72 8.04
CA LEU A 19 12.30 9.93 6.59
C LEU A 19 12.32 11.43 6.23
N ALA A 20 11.52 12.26 6.91
CA ALA A 20 11.58 13.71 6.74
C ALA A 20 12.94 14.29 7.17
N ARG A 21 13.50 13.83 8.31
CA ARG A 21 14.87 14.19 8.74
C ARG A 21 15.95 13.72 7.77
N MET A 22 15.70 12.64 7.04
CA MET A 22 16.58 12.14 6.00
C MET A 22 16.51 12.97 4.69
N GLY A 23 15.69 14.01 4.65
CA GLY A 23 15.54 14.89 3.49
C GLY A 23 14.46 14.46 2.50
N CYS A 24 13.58 13.54 2.88
CA CYS A 24 12.45 13.13 2.04
C CYS A 24 11.19 13.95 2.35
N VAL A 25 10.46 14.38 1.32
CA VAL A 25 9.04 14.73 1.50
C VAL A 25 8.26 13.43 1.74
N VAL A 26 7.52 13.35 2.84
CA VAL A 26 6.78 12.13 3.21
C VAL A 26 5.29 12.40 3.21
N PHE A 27 4.55 11.56 2.48
CA PHE A 27 3.10 11.58 2.49
C PHE A 27 2.57 10.27 3.09
N ILE A 28 1.81 10.40 4.17
CA ILE A 28 1.04 9.32 4.79
C ILE A 28 -0.42 9.73 4.74
N PHE A 29 -1.29 8.79 4.40
CA PHE A 29 -2.72 9.03 4.25
C PHE A 29 -3.53 7.91 4.88
N ASP A 30 -4.80 8.22 5.15
CA ASP A 30 -5.71 7.32 5.83
C ASP A 30 -6.22 6.22 4.91
N MET A 31 -6.15 4.98 5.40
CA MET A 31 -6.89 3.86 4.83
C MET A 31 -8.39 4.08 5.04
N LEU A 32 -9.20 3.50 4.15
CA LEU A 32 -10.66 3.58 4.25
C LEU A 32 -11.13 3.12 5.64
N GLY A 33 -11.96 3.91 6.29
CA GLY A 33 -12.48 3.63 7.64
C GLY A 33 -11.54 3.98 8.79
N TYR A 34 -10.40 4.63 8.56
CA TYR A 34 -9.47 5.09 9.59
C TYR A 34 -9.36 6.61 9.61
N ALA A 35 -9.13 7.16 10.82
CA ALA A 35 -8.99 8.60 11.09
C ALA A 35 -10.02 9.43 10.31
N ASP A 36 -9.62 10.25 9.35
CA ASP A 36 -10.53 11.17 8.65
C ASP A 36 -11.24 10.56 7.44
N SER A 37 -10.79 9.39 6.99
CA SER A 37 -11.36 8.65 5.87
C SER A 37 -12.56 7.80 6.33
N GLN A 38 -13.68 8.46 6.67
CA GLN A 38 -14.87 7.81 7.23
C GLN A 38 -16.04 7.62 6.26
N GLN A 39 -15.93 8.10 5.01
CA GLN A 39 -17.02 8.00 4.01
C GLN A 39 -17.32 6.55 3.62
N ILE A 40 -16.29 5.69 3.66
CA ILE A 40 -16.45 4.24 3.68
C ILE A 40 -16.04 3.78 5.08
N SER A 41 -17.02 3.29 5.85
CA SER A 41 -16.82 3.00 7.27
C SER A 41 -15.83 1.85 7.49
N ARG A 42 -15.23 1.82 8.69
CA ARG A 42 -14.35 0.70 9.10
C ARG A 42 -15.05 -0.65 9.07
N SER A 43 -16.30 -0.69 9.52
CA SER A 43 -17.09 -1.92 9.54
C SER A 43 -17.35 -2.45 8.14
N LEU A 44 -17.49 -1.57 7.14
CA LEU A 44 -17.59 -1.97 5.75
C LEU A 44 -16.23 -2.37 5.17
N ALA A 45 -15.22 -1.51 5.26
CA ALA A 45 -13.93 -1.75 4.61
C ALA A 45 -13.16 -2.94 5.20
N HIS A 46 -13.22 -3.13 6.52
CA HIS A 46 -12.36 -4.09 7.24
C HIS A 46 -13.13 -5.18 8.00
N GLY A 47 -14.46 -5.08 8.06
CA GLY A 47 -15.28 -5.92 8.92
C GLY A 47 -16.58 -6.39 8.29
N PHE A 48 -16.66 -6.40 6.95
CA PHE A 48 -17.87 -6.78 6.25
C PHE A 48 -18.30 -8.20 6.66
N ARG A 49 -19.55 -8.34 7.10
CA ARG A 49 -20.10 -9.58 7.66
C ARG A 49 -21.51 -9.91 7.16
N GLN A 50 -22.27 -8.90 6.77
CA GLN A 50 -23.68 -9.06 6.41
C GLN A 50 -23.91 -8.46 5.03
N GLN A 51 -24.56 -9.23 4.17
CA GLN A 51 -24.99 -8.75 2.87
C GLN A 51 -26.04 -7.65 3.03
N ARG A 52 -26.07 -6.75 2.05
CA ARG A 52 -26.90 -5.54 2.03
C ARG A 52 -27.82 -5.58 0.80
N PRO A 53 -28.96 -6.30 0.85
CA PRO A 53 -29.82 -6.51 -0.33
C PRO A 53 -30.32 -5.21 -0.98
N GLU A 54 -30.49 -4.15 -0.19
CA GLU A 54 -30.84 -2.81 -0.65
C GLU A 54 -29.74 -2.15 -1.51
N LEU A 55 -28.52 -2.68 -1.45
CA LEU A 55 -27.35 -2.30 -2.24
C LEU A 55 -26.90 -3.43 -3.19
N ASP A 56 -27.79 -4.32 -3.60
CA ASP A 56 -27.53 -5.32 -4.64
C ASP A 56 -28.64 -5.32 -5.70
N THR A 57 -28.79 -4.19 -6.38
CA THR A 57 -29.78 -4.01 -7.47
C THR A 57 -29.09 -3.55 -8.75
N PRO A 58 -29.70 -3.72 -9.94
CA PRO A 58 -29.10 -3.30 -11.21
C PRO A 58 -28.74 -1.81 -11.30
N THR A 59 -29.42 -0.93 -10.54
CA THR A 59 -29.25 0.52 -10.62
C THR A 59 -28.66 1.15 -9.35
N ARG A 60 -28.60 0.40 -8.25
CA ARG A 60 -28.02 0.85 -6.97
C ARG A 60 -27.27 -0.29 -6.32
N TRP A 61 -25.97 -0.13 -6.15
CA TRP A 61 -25.12 -1.15 -5.55
C TRP A 61 -24.03 -0.59 -4.63
N GLY A 62 -23.57 -1.42 -3.69
CA GLY A 62 -22.49 -1.16 -2.76
C GLY A 62 -21.34 -2.16 -2.92
N PHE A 63 -20.24 -1.98 -2.21
CA PHE A 63 -19.15 -2.95 -2.13
C PHE A 63 -19.69 -4.31 -1.66
N PHE A 64 -19.07 -5.39 -2.14
CA PHE A 64 -19.43 -6.79 -1.86
C PHE A 64 -20.79 -7.26 -2.40
N SER A 65 -21.46 -6.43 -3.22
CA SER A 65 -22.65 -6.81 -4.00
C SER A 65 -22.27 -7.51 -5.30
N THR A 66 -23.25 -8.17 -5.94
CA THR A 66 -23.07 -8.82 -7.23
C THR A 66 -22.60 -7.82 -8.29
N GLN A 67 -23.20 -6.63 -8.35
CA GLN A 67 -22.81 -5.59 -9.31
C GLN A 67 -21.40 -5.06 -9.08
N ALA A 68 -20.96 -4.89 -7.82
CA ALA A 68 -19.60 -4.43 -7.52
C ALA A 68 -18.56 -5.48 -7.97
N GLU A 69 -18.76 -6.75 -7.62
CA GLU A 69 -17.81 -7.83 -7.95
C GLU A 69 -17.71 -8.06 -9.48
N LEU A 70 -18.84 -8.06 -10.20
CA LEU A 70 -18.85 -8.18 -11.66
C LEU A 70 -18.16 -7.01 -12.38
N ARG A 71 -17.97 -5.88 -11.67
CA ARG A 71 -17.27 -4.68 -12.16
C ARG A 71 -15.86 -4.56 -11.60
N LEU A 72 -15.37 -5.57 -10.90
CA LEU A 72 -14.06 -5.57 -10.23
C LEU A 72 -13.90 -4.40 -9.23
N GLN A 73 -14.99 -3.94 -8.64
CA GLN A 73 -15.01 -2.86 -7.66
C GLN A 73 -14.84 -3.45 -6.26
N SER A 74 -13.67 -3.23 -5.65
CA SER A 74 -13.33 -3.77 -4.33
C SER A 74 -12.74 -2.71 -3.42
N ILE A 75 -12.87 -2.93 -2.10
CA ILE A 75 -12.22 -2.09 -1.08
C ILE A 75 -10.70 -2.06 -1.29
N MET A 76 -10.10 -3.21 -1.57
CA MET A 76 -8.67 -3.30 -1.88
C MET A 76 -8.32 -2.45 -3.10
N GLY A 77 -9.09 -2.57 -4.18
CA GLY A 77 -8.88 -1.79 -5.40
C GLY A 77 -8.99 -0.28 -5.16
N LEU A 78 -9.96 0.17 -4.36
CA LEU A 78 -10.09 1.58 -4.01
C LEU A 78 -8.92 2.07 -3.16
N GLN A 79 -8.40 1.28 -2.20
CA GLN A 79 -7.20 1.66 -1.45
C GLN A 79 -5.95 1.74 -2.36
N THR A 80 -5.80 0.80 -3.30
CA THR A 80 -4.69 0.86 -4.26
C THR A 80 -4.84 2.09 -5.16
N TRP A 81 -6.06 2.41 -5.58
CA TRP A 81 -6.35 3.61 -6.36
C TRP A 81 -6.03 4.91 -5.59
N ASN A 82 -6.35 4.97 -4.30
CA ASN A 82 -5.95 6.07 -3.42
C ASN A 82 -4.42 6.18 -3.35
N SER A 83 -3.70 5.05 -3.33
CA SER A 83 -2.24 5.03 -3.34
C SER A 83 -1.65 5.60 -4.65
N ILE A 84 -2.29 5.33 -5.80
CA ILE A 84 -1.91 5.95 -7.07
C ILE A 84 -2.23 7.46 -7.06
N ARG A 85 -3.38 7.88 -6.51
CA ARG A 85 -3.72 9.31 -6.37
C ARG A 85 -2.78 10.04 -5.42
N ALA A 86 -2.30 9.38 -4.38
CA ALA A 86 -1.30 9.91 -3.48
C ALA A 86 0.01 10.25 -4.22
N LEU A 87 0.42 9.42 -5.18
CA LEU A 87 1.54 9.73 -6.05
C LEU A 87 1.23 10.86 -7.04
N ASP A 88 -0.01 10.94 -7.56
CA ASP A 88 -0.43 12.06 -8.43
C ASP A 88 -0.40 13.40 -7.70
N PHE A 89 -0.70 13.41 -6.40
CA PHE A 89 -0.60 14.57 -5.53
C PHE A 89 0.85 14.90 -5.16
N LEU A 90 1.64 13.88 -4.79
CA LEU A 90 3.00 14.06 -4.25
C LEU A 90 4.00 14.46 -5.33
N CYS A 91 4.02 13.77 -6.48
CA CYS A 91 5.03 13.95 -7.52
C CYS A 91 5.13 15.38 -8.13
N PRO A 92 4.04 16.16 -8.30
CA PRO A 92 4.14 17.51 -8.85
C PRO A 92 4.51 18.59 -7.82
N LEU A 93 4.65 18.26 -6.53
CA LEU A 93 5.05 19.25 -5.52
C LEU A 93 6.47 19.78 -5.81
N PRO A 94 6.72 21.09 -5.62
CA PRO A 94 7.99 21.72 -6.02
C PRO A 94 9.22 21.13 -5.31
N ASP A 95 9.03 20.63 -4.09
CA ASP A 95 10.10 20.05 -3.26
C ASP A 95 10.24 18.53 -3.44
N VAL A 96 9.52 17.93 -4.38
CA VAL A 96 9.54 16.49 -4.66
C VAL A 96 10.28 16.21 -5.97
N ASP A 97 11.31 15.38 -5.86
CA ASP A 97 11.92 14.76 -7.04
C ASP A 97 11.09 13.54 -7.48
N SER A 98 10.30 13.71 -8.54
CA SER A 98 9.44 12.65 -9.07
C SER A 98 10.21 11.43 -9.62
N GLN A 99 11.53 11.51 -9.77
CA GLN A 99 12.38 10.38 -10.18
C GLN A 99 12.88 9.55 -8.98
N ARG A 100 12.68 10.02 -7.74
CA ARG A 100 13.15 9.38 -6.51
C ARG A 100 12.01 9.07 -5.54
N ILE A 101 11.07 8.23 -6.00
CA ILE A 101 9.89 7.83 -5.23
C ILE A 101 10.12 6.50 -4.50
N GLY A 102 10.05 6.53 -3.17
CA GLY A 102 10.07 5.34 -2.31
C GLY A 102 8.69 5.02 -1.73
N VAL A 103 8.32 3.74 -1.65
CA VAL A 103 7.03 3.30 -1.10
C VAL A 103 7.22 2.25 -0.01
N THR A 104 6.58 2.43 1.15
CA THR A 104 6.62 1.46 2.24
C THR A 104 5.30 1.38 3.02
N GLY A 105 4.98 0.19 3.50
CA GLY A 105 3.83 -0.08 4.35
C GLY A 105 4.05 -1.35 5.17
N GLY A 106 3.28 -1.50 6.25
CA GLY A 106 3.33 -2.67 7.13
C GLY A 106 2.00 -3.43 7.12
N SER A 107 2.05 -4.76 7.13
CA SER A 107 0.86 -5.62 7.17
C SER A 107 -0.08 -5.33 6.00
N GLY A 108 -1.34 -4.93 6.21
CA GLY A 108 -2.22 -4.46 5.12
C GLY A 108 -1.64 -3.30 4.30
N GLY A 109 -0.81 -2.43 4.88
CA GLY A 109 -0.06 -1.42 4.12
C GLY A 109 1.08 -2.03 3.29
N GLY A 110 1.62 -3.16 3.74
CA GLY A 110 2.53 -4.00 2.97
C GLY A 110 1.83 -4.59 1.73
N THR A 111 0.60 -5.09 1.88
CA THR A 111 -0.25 -5.52 0.74
C THR A 111 -0.39 -4.39 -0.28
N GLN A 112 -0.74 -3.18 0.18
CA GLN A 112 -0.88 -2.01 -0.69
C GLN A 112 0.44 -1.61 -1.36
N THR A 113 1.58 -1.74 -0.66
CA THR A 113 2.91 -1.51 -1.23
C THR A 113 3.23 -2.50 -2.35
N ILE A 114 2.94 -3.79 -2.15
CA ILE A 114 3.12 -4.84 -3.18
C ILE A 114 2.33 -4.46 -4.44
N LEU A 115 1.03 -4.18 -4.29
CA LEU A 115 0.14 -3.91 -5.41
C LEU A 115 0.48 -2.60 -6.13
N LEU A 116 0.73 -1.51 -5.40
CA LEU A 116 1.10 -0.23 -6.01
C LEU A 116 2.39 -0.38 -6.82
N CYS A 117 3.41 -1.02 -6.25
CA CYS A 117 4.69 -1.23 -6.93
C CYS A 117 4.60 -2.19 -8.13
N ALA A 118 3.63 -3.10 -8.14
CA ALA A 118 3.38 -3.99 -9.28
C ALA A 118 2.73 -3.27 -10.47
N ILE A 119 1.90 -2.25 -10.24
CA ILE A 119 1.07 -1.62 -11.29
C ILE A 119 1.44 -0.19 -11.63
N ASP A 120 2.23 0.50 -10.81
CA ASP A 120 2.66 1.88 -11.06
C ASP A 120 4.18 1.95 -11.29
N PRO A 121 4.63 2.57 -12.39
CA PRO A 121 6.05 2.62 -12.72
C PRO A 121 6.84 3.65 -11.92
N ARG A 122 6.21 4.60 -11.20
CA ARG A 122 6.88 5.72 -10.54
C ARG A 122 7.78 5.30 -9.36
N PRO A 123 7.39 4.36 -8.47
CA PRO A 123 8.26 3.94 -7.39
C PRO A 123 9.57 3.34 -7.91
N VAL A 124 10.71 3.78 -7.36
CA VAL A 124 12.05 3.28 -7.70
C VAL A 124 12.64 2.40 -6.61
N VAL A 125 12.11 2.45 -5.39
CA VAL A 125 12.47 1.57 -4.28
C VAL A 125 11.22 1.24 -3.47
N SER A 126 11.11 0.00 -2.99
CA SER A 126 9.97 -0.43 -2.18
C SER A 126 10.38 -1.17 -0.90
N PHE A 127 9.54 -1.05 0.13
CA PHE A 127 9.68 -1.80 1.39
C PHE A 127 8.32 -2.34 1.89
N PRO A 128 7.76 -3.40 1.26
CA PRO A 128 6.52 -4.05 1.71
C PRO A 128 6.77 -4.95 2.93
N ASN A 129 6.60 -4.41 4.14
CA ASN A 129 6.92 -5.14 5.37
C ASN A 129 5.73 -5.97 5.91
N GLY A 130 6.03 -7.15 6.46
CA GLY A 130 5.04 -7.95 7.21
C GLY A 130 3.95 -8.58 6.34
N MET A 131 4.16 -8.72 5.02
CA MET A 131 3.15 -9.30 4.13
C MET A 131 3.69 -10.20 3.03
N VAL A 132 4.85 -9.87 2.44
CA VAL A 132 5.47 -10.75 1.43
C VAL A 132 5.76 -12.10 2.09
N SER A 133 4.99 -13.12 1.69
CA SER A 133 5.07 -14.49 2.21
C SER A 133 4.33 -15.45 1.30
N THR A 134 4.66 -16.74 1.39
CA THR A 134 3.91 -17.83 0.76
C THR A 134 2.78 -18.37 1.64
N ALA A 135 2.84 -18.12 2.95
CA ALA A 135 1.91 -18.68 3.93
C ALA A 135 0.69 -17.80 4.26
N MET A 136 0.67 -16.52 3.88
CA MET A 136 -0.47 -15.63 4.12
C MET A 136 -0.67 -14.63 2.99
N GLN A 137 -1.91 -14.51 2.51
CA GLN A 137 -2.27 -13.58 1.44
C GLN A 137 -2.79 -12.22 1.92
N GLY A 138 -3.24 -12.14 3.18
CA GLY A 138 -3.94 -10.98 3.75
C GLY A 138 -5.23 -11.43 4.44
N GLY A 139 -5.41 -11.06 5.71
CA GLY A 139 -6.52 -11.53 6.54
C GLY A 139 -7.78 -10.66 6.44
N CYS A 140 -7.65 -9.46 5.87
CA CYS A 140 -8.73 -8.49 5.76
C CYS A 140 -9.33 -8.43 4.35
N THR A 141 -10.61 -8.08 4.26
CA THR A 141 -11.29 -7.78 3.00
C THR A 141 -10.64 -6.63 2.22
N CYS A 142 -9.94 -5.70 2.90
CA CYS A 142 -9.22 -4.61 2.23
C CYS A 142 -7.90 -5.04 1.55
N GLU A 143 -7.50 -6.31 1.73
CA GLU A 143 -6.24 -6.88 1.20
C GLU A 143 -6.47 -7.88 0.06
N ASN A 144 -7.74 -8.12 -0.27
CA ASN A 144 -8.17 -9.16 -1.19
C ASN A 144 -9.26 -8.64 -2.13
N CYS A 145 -9.30 -9.18 -3.33
CA CYS A 145 -10.44 -9.07 -4.25
C CYS A 145 -10.57 -10.36 -5.05
N CYS A 146 -11.71 -10.57 -5.70
CA CYS A 146 -11.90 -11.69 -6.59
C CYS A 146 -10.80 -11.75 -7.67
N LEU A 147 -10.37 -12.97 -8.00
CA LEU A 147 -9.38 -13.30 -9.05
C LEU A 147 -7.93 -12.84 -8.80
N LEU A 148 -7.62 -12.14 -7.70
CA LEU A 148 -6.29 -11.55 -7.49
C LEU A 148 -5.14 -12.58 -7.36
N ARG A 149 -5.39 -13.70 -6.68
CA ARG A 149 -4.34 -14.67 -6.28
C ARG A 149 -4.70 -16.11 -6.64
N ILE A 150 -5.35 -16.32 -7.78
CA ILE A 150 -5.63 -17.68 -8.28
C ILE A 150 -4.39 -18.23 -8.97
N GLY A 151 -3.77 -19.27 -8.38
CA GLY A 151 -2.54 -19.88 -8.91
C GLY A 151 -1.28 -19.02 -8.76
N THR A 152 -1.34 -17.95 -7.96
CA THR A 152 -0.24 -17.02 -7.68
C THR A 152 -0.32 -16.56 -6.22
N GLY A 153 0.61 -15.71 -5.77
CA GLY A 153 0.65 -15.24 -4.38
C GLY A 153 1.46 -13.96 -4.19
N ASN A 154 1.58 -13.52 -2.93
CA ASN A 154 2.25 -12.27 -2.59
C ASN A 154 3.72 -12.20 -3.03
N VAL A 155 4.42 -13.35 -3.09
CA VAL A 155 5.81 -13.40 -3.59
C VAL A 155 5.88 -13.10 -5.08
N GLU A 156 5.02 -13.71 -5.90
CA GLU A 156 4.97 -13.44 -7.34
C GLU A 156 4.54 -12.00 -7.65
N LEU A 157 3.55 -11.48 -6.91
CA LEU A 157 3.15 -10.09 -7.05
C LEU A 157 4.27 -9.12 -6.65
N ALA A 158 5.03 -9.43 -5.59
CA ALA A 158 6.20 -8.63 -5.19
C ALA A 158 7.33 -8.70 -6.24
N ALA A 159 7.47 -9.85 -6.90
CA ALA A 159 8.43 -10.08 -7.99
C ALA A 159 8.18 -9.19 -9.22
N LEU A 160 6.96 -8.68 -9.44
CA LEU A 160 6.67 -7.72 -10.51
C LEU A 160 7.44 -6.41 -10.40
N PHE A 161 8.03 -6.11 -9.24
CA PHE A 161 8.90 -4.95 -9.06
C PHE A 161 10.33 -5.18 -9.55
N ALA A 162 10.74 -6.43 -9.84
CA ALA A 162 12.07 -6.70 -10.36
C ALA A 162 12.33 -5.94 -11.68
N PRO A 163 13.55 -5.41 -11.91
CA PRO A 163 14.76 -5.49 -11.07
C PRO A 163 14.94 -4.27 -10.13
N LYS A 164 13.87 -3.52 -9.82
CA LYS A 164 13.96 -2.35 -8.94
C LYS A 164 14.19 -2.77 -7.48
N PRO A 165 14.95 -1.99 -6.69
CA PRO A 165 15.26 -2.30 -5.30
C PRO A 165 14.05 -2.58 -4.39
N GLN A 166 13.94 -3.80 -3.83
CA GLN A 166 12.88 -4.20 -2.90
C GLN A 166 13.43 -4.79 -1.60
N GLY A 167 13.07 -4.19 -0.47
CA GLY A 167 13.49 -4.65 0.86
C GLY A 167 12.30 -5.10 1.72
N MET A 168 12.50 -6.06 2.61
CA MET A 168 11.51 -6.48 3.60
C MET A 168 12.19 -7.14 4.80
N THR A 169 11.43 -7.45 5.85
CA THR A 169 11.91 -8.25 6.98
C THR A 169 11.00 -9.43 7.23
N ALA A 170 11.57 -10.51 7.77
CA ALA A 170 10.85 -11.69 8.24
C ALA A 170 10.78 -11.67 9.77
N ALA A 171 9.58 -11.72 10.33
CA ALA A 171 9.30 -11.73 11.77
C ALA A 171 8.85 -13.13 12.23
N ASP A 172 8.62 -13.31 13.53
CA ASP A 172 7.94 -14.49 14.11
C ASP A 172 6.44 -14.41 13.83
N ASP A 173 6.11 -14.52 12.54
CA ASP A 173 4.77 -14.57 11.97
C ASP A 173 4.85 -15.35 10.63
N TRP A 174 3.83 -15.23 9.78
CA TRP A 174 3.79 -15.88 8.45
C TRP A 174 4.97 -15.51 7.53
N THR A 175 5.63 -14.37 7.74
CA THR A 175 6.78 -13.94 6.93
C THR A 175 8.06 -14.72 7.25
N ARG A 176 8.12 -15.48 8.34
CA ARG A 176 9.27 -16.37 8.63
C ARG A 176 9.53 -17.36 7.50
N GLU A 177 8.46 -17.78 6.80
CA GLU A 177 8.53 -18.73 5.68
C GLU A 177 9.37 -18.18 4.53
N MET A 178 9.44 -16.85 4.37
CA MET A 178 10.31 -16.21 3.36
C MET A 178 11.76 -16.68 3.45
N MET A 179 12.24 -17.11 4.63
CA MET A 179 13.61 -17.58 4.81
C MET A 179 13.93 -18.87 4.08
N THR A 180 12.91 -19.67 3.76
CA THR A 180 13.05 -20.96 3.07
C THR A 180 12.25 -21.03 1.78
N ASP A 181 11.12 -20.33 1.72
CA ASP A 181 10.16 -20.34 0.61
C ASP A 181 9.65 -18.91 0.35
N GLY A 182 10.11 -18.33 -0.77
CA GLY A 182 9.82 -16.94 -1.15
C GLY A 182 11.08 -16.11 -1.41
N TYR A 183 11.87 -15.77 -0.38
CA TYR A 183 13.07 -14.92 -0.59
C TYR A 183 14.11 -15.59 -1.50
N PRO A 184 14.44 -16.89 -1.38
CA PRO A 184 15.33 -17.54 -2.34
C PRO A 184 14.82 -17.48 -3.79
N GLN A 185 13.50 -17.54 -4.01
CA GLN A 185 12.90 -17.43 -5.35
C GLN A 185 13.02 -15.99 -5.88
N LEU A 186 12.77 -14.98 -5.05
CA LEU A 186 13.02 -13.57 -5.39
C LEU A 186 14.49 -13.34 -5.73
N GLN A 187 15.43 -13.86 -4.95
CA GLN A 187 16.85 -13.76 -5.25
C GLN A 187 17.21 -14.41 -6.58
N SER A 188 16.65 -15.58 -6.89
CA SER A 188 16.85 -16.25 -8.18
C SER A 188 16.31 -15.40 -9.33
N LEU A 189 15.11 -14.82 -9.20
CA LEU A 189 14.54 -13.92 -10.20
C LEU A 189 15.42 -12.68 -10.42
N TYR A 190 15.78 -11.98 -9.35
CA TYR A 190 16.64 -10.79 -9.45
C TYR A 190 18.02 -11.11 -10.02
N ALA A 191 18.55 -12.31 -9.79
CA ALA A 191 19.80 -12.76 -10.40
C ALA A 191 19.71 -12.91 -11.93
N LEU A 192 18.54 -13.26 -12.48
CA LEU A 192 18.33 -13.29 -13.94
C LEU A 192 18.52 -11.90 -14.58
N PHE A 193 18.27 -10.84 -13.82
CA PHE A 193 18.47 -9.45 -14.24
C PHE A 193 19.85 -8.88 -13.83
N GLY A 194 20.75 -9.70 -13.30
CA GLY A 194 22.03 -9.22 -12.76
C GLY A 194 21.90 -8.30 -11.54
N ALA A 195 20.77 -8.38 -10.83
CA ALA A 195 20.38 -7.44 -9.77
C ALA A 195 20.11 -8.16 -8.43
N LYS A 196 20.77 -9.29 -8.17
CA LYS A 196 20.52 -10.14 -6.98
C LYS A 196 20.63 -9.38 -5.64
N ASP A 197 21.47 -8.35 -5.60
CA ASP A 197 21.70 -7.44 -4.47
C ASP A 197 20.61 -6.37 -4.27
N ARG A 198 19.69 -6.23 -5.24
CA ARG A 198 18.53 -5.33 -5.18
C ARG A 198 17.30 -5.96 -4.55
N VAL A 199 17.41 -7.13 -3.95
CA VAL A 199 16.34 -7.72 -3.13
C VAL A 199 16.87 -8.14 -1.77
N LEU A 200 16.19 -7.74 -0.70
CA LEU A 200 16.58 -8.01 0.69
C LEU A 200 15.39 -8.52 1.50
N CYS A 201 15.56 -9.66 2.18
CA CYS A 201 14.68 -10.07 3.27
C CYS A 201 15.52 -10.33 4.53
N ARG A 202 15.48 -9.38 5.49
CA ARG A 202 16.26 -9.50 6.73
C ARG A 202 15.54 -10.42 7.71
N LYS A 203 16.22 -11.47 8.17
CA LYS A 203 15.72 -12.38 9.21
C LYS A 203 15.69 -11.68 10.58
N LEU A 204 14.49 -11.39 11.08
CA LEU A 204 14.21 -10.80 12.39
C LEU A 204 13.18 -11.64 13.16
N THR A 205 13.22 -12.96 13.00
CA THR A 205 12.24 -13.93 13.55
C THR A 205 12.29 -14.10 15.08
N HIS A 206 12.98 -13.22 15.79
CA HIS A 206 12.94 -13.11 17.24
C HIS A 206 12.01 -11.97 17.71
N PHE A 207 11.46 -11.19 16.77
CA PHE A 207 10.37 -10.25 17.02
C PHE A 207 9.09 -10.77 16.41
N HIS A 208 7.97 -10.69 17.14
CA HIS A 208 6.62 -10.94 16.60
C HIS A 208 6.26 -9.94 15.49
N HIS A 209 5.10 -10.10 14.84
CA HIS A 209 4.61 -9.20 13.79
C HIS A 209 4.75 -7.71 14.16
N ASN A 210 5.54 -6.95 13.40
CA ASN A 210 5.93 -5.60 13.79
C ASN A 210 6.35 -4.68 12.63
N TYR A 211 6.52 -3.40 12.97
CA TYR A 211 7.37 -2.46 12.23
C TYR A 211 8.20 -1.65 13.23
N ASN A 212 8.97 -2.38 14.04
CA ASN A 212 9.74 -1.83 15.15
C ASN A 212 11.00 -1.08 14.68
N TYR A 213 11.74 -0.48 15.61
CA TYR A 213 12.95 0.27 15.30
C TYR A 213 13.96 -0.51 14.43
N VAL A 214 14.18 -1.80 14.68
CA VAL A 214 15.15 -2.61 13.90
C VAL A 214 14.69 -2.77 12.45
N THR A 215 13.39 -3.00 12.24
CA THR A 215 12.78 -3.03 10.91
C THR A 215 12.81 -1.66 10.24
N ARG A 216 12.51 -0.58 10.97
CA ARG A 216 12.59 0.80 10.47
C ARG A 216 14.00 1.19 10.07
N ALA A 217 15.01 0.90 10.89
CA ALA A 217 16.42 1.14 10.58
C ALA A 217 16.89 0.37 9.34
N THR A 218 16.40 -0.86 9.15
CA THR A 218 16.66 -1.63 7.91
C THR A 218 16.09 -0.91 6.69
N MET A 219 14.85 -0.42 6.79
CA MET A 219 14.21 0.36 5.73
C MET A 219 14.92 1.70 5.48
N TYR A 220 15.34 2.41 6.52
CA TYR A 220 16.05 3.68 6.38
C TYR A 220 17.36 3.53 5.62
N GLY A 221 18.18 2.52 5.97
CA GLY A 221 19.41 2.23 5.21
C GLY A 221 19.12 1.85 3.75
N TRP A 222 18.08 1.05 3.52
CA TRP A 222 17.64 0.67 2.16
C TRP A 222 17.22 1.89 1.32
N PHE A 223 16.44 2.79 1.91
CA PHE A 223 15.99 4.01 1.23
C PHE A 223 17.12 5.01 1.05
N ASN A 224 18.02 5.17 2.04
CA ASN A 224 19.22 5.99 1.93
C ASN A 224 20.04 5.61 0.70
N GLN A 225 20.29 4.31 0.51
CA GLN A 225 21.03 3.78 -0.63
C GLN A 225 20.31 4.06 -1.95
N TYR A 226 19.05 3.65 -2.09
CA TYR A 226 18.38 3.61 -3.39
C TYR A 226 17.66 4.90 -3.79
N LEU A 227 17.40 5.80 -2.83
CA LEU A 227 17.03 7.19 -3.10
C LEU A 227 18.26 8.12 -3.18
N GLN A 228 19.46 7.56 -3.02
CA GLN A 228 20.74 8.29 -3.11
C GLN A 228 20.77 9.54 -2.20
N LEU A 229 20.35 9.38 -0.93
CA LEU A 229 20.23 10.52 0.00
C LEU A 229 21.61 10.98 0.53
N GLY A 230 22.65 10.17 0.36
CA GLY A 230 24.03 10.53 0.70
C GLY A 230 24.30 10.63 2.20
N LEU A 231 23.43 10.07 3.05
CA LEU A 231 23.59 10.10 4.50
C LEU A 231 24.57 9.01 4.96
N LYS A 232 25.30 9.29 6.04
CA LYS A 232 26.25 8.35 6.62
C LYS A 232 25.51 7.24 7.37
N ASP A 233 25.77 5.99 7.00
CA ASP A 233 25.28 4.83 7.75
C ASP A 233 26.04 4.61 9.08
N PRO A 234 25.38 4.01 10.09
CA PRO A 234 23.97 3.61 10.09
C PRO A 234 23.03 4.81 10.29
N ILE A 235 21.89 4.81 9.61
CA ILE A 235 20.80 5.74 9.93
C ILE A 235 20.22 5.39 11.30
N VAL A 236 20.35 6.32 12.24
CA VAL A 236 19.82 6.18 13.59
C VAL A 236 18.58 7.07 13.72
N GLU A 237 17.46 6.45 14.11
CA GLU A 237 16.23 7.19 14.39
C GLU A 237 16.43 8.14 15.58
N GLU A 238 15.88 9.33 15.49
CA GLU A 238 15.80 10.32 16.56
C GLU A 238 14.38 10.41 17.13
N ASP A 239 14.27 10.83 18.39
CA ASP A 239 12.97 11.01 19.05
C ASP A 239 12.14 12.11 18.34
N TRP A 240 10.83 12.08 18.45
CA TRP A 240 9.93 13.00 17.75
C TRP A 240 8.68 13.27 18.57
N ARG A 241 8.04 14.41 18.29
CA ARG A 241 6.83 14.83 18.99
C ARG A 241 5.60 14.55 18.13
N PRO A 242 4.63 13.74 18.61
CA PRO A 242 3.37 13.57 17.91
C PRO A 242 2.60 14.88 17.79
N LEU A 243 1.95 15.05 16.64
CA LEU A 243 0.94 16.08 16.43
C LEU A 243 -0.27 15.82 17.32
N SER A 244 -0.96 16.88 17.75
CA SER A 244 -2.28 16.76 18.41
C SER A 244 -3.33 16.20 17.44
N ALA A 245 -4.45 15.70 17.95
CA ALA A 245 -5.54 15.19 17.10
C ALA A 245 -6.04 16.23 16.10
N ALA A 246 -6.19 17.48 16.51
CA ALA A 246 -6.60 18.57 15.62
C ALA A 246 -5.58 18.83 14.50
N GLN A 247 -4.29 18.70 14.79
CA GLN A 247 -3.22 18.85 13.78
C GLN A 247 -3.07 17.62 12.87
N GLN A 248 -3.62 16.47 13.26
CA GLN A 248 -3.63 15.27 12.44
C GLN A 248 -4.83 15.25 11.49
N SER A 249 -5.89 16.00 11.80
CA SER A 249 -7.07 16.07 10.95
C SER A 249 -6.81 16.98 9.76
N VAL A 250 -7.33 16.58 8.59
CA VAL A 250 -7.39 17.42 7.38
C VAL A 250 -8.70 18.20 7.31
N TRP A 251 -9.60 17.99 8.28
CA TRP A 251 -10.86 18.70 8.38
C TRP A 251 -10.80 19.78 9.46
N ASP A 252 -11.22 20.98 9.10
CA ASP A 252 -11.33 22.13 10.00
C ASP A 252 -12.49 23.04 9.56
N ASP A 253 -12.61 24.21 10.18
CA ASP A 253 -13.69 25.16 9.86
C ASP A 253 -13.59 25.70 8.42
N ASP A 254 -12.39 25.73 7.83
CA ASP A 254 -12.14 26.16 6.46
C ASP A 254 -12.24 24.99 5.45
N HIS A 255 -12.05 23.75 5.91
CA HIS A 255 -12.05 22.51 5.14
C HIS A 255 -13.03 21.50 5.76
N PRO A 256 -14.35 21.67 5.56
CA PRO A 256 -15.33 20.80 6.20
C PRO A 256 -15.26 19.36 5.71
N ALA A 257 -15.54 18.42 6.61
CA ALA A 257 -15.55 16.99 6.29
C ALA A 257 -16.54 16.65 5.16
N PRO A 258 -16.21 15.69 4.27
CA PRO A 258 -17.12 15.25 3.22
C PRO A 258 -18.37 14.58 3.78
N ARG A 259 -19.44 14.56 2.97
CA ARG A 259 -20.67 13.81 3.27
C ARG A 259 -20.38 12.31 3.47
N THR A 260 -20.98 11.73 4.50
CA THR A 260 -20.85 10.30 4.88
C THR A 260 -22.20 9.56 4.88
N ASP A 261 -23.19 10.10 4.17
CA ASP A 261 -24.52 9.51 4.10
C ASP A 261 -24.56 8.22 3.26
N SER A 262 -25.69 7.52 3.33
CA SER A 262 -25.91 6.23 2.66
C SER A 262 -25.87 6.28 1.13
N ASP A 263 -25.86 7.48 0.53
CA ASP A 263 -25.76 7.64 -0.92
C ASP A 263 -24.32 7.80 -1.42
N TYR A 264 -23.36 8.09 -0.53
CA TYR A 264 -21.96 8.26 -0.90
C TYR A 264 -21.38 7.02 -1.59
N GLU A 265 -21.52 5.85 -0.98
CA GLU A 265 -20.95 4.60 -1.50
C GLU A 265 -21.54 4.23 -2.88
N PRO A 266 -22.87 4.17 -3.06
CA PRO A 266 -23.44 3.89 -4.38
C PRO A 266 -23.05 4.92 -5.44
N ALA A 267 -22.98 6.21 -5.08
CA ALA A 267 -22.57 7.26 -6.00
C ALA A 267 -21.11 7.09 -6.44
N LEU A 268 -20.21 6.73 -5.51
CA LEU A 268 -18.81 6.43 -5.79
C LEU A 268 -18.68 5.25 -6.77
N LEU A 269 -19.36 4.15 -6.49
CA LEU A 269 -19.29 2.94 -7.34
C LEU A 269 -19.90 3.17 -8.73
N GLN A 270 -20.99 3.94 -8.81
CA GLN A 270 -21.57 4.39 -10.07
C GLN A 270 -20.58 5.28 -10.85
N ALA A 271 -19.85 6.18 -10.19
CA ALA A 271 -18.83 6.99 -10.84
C ALA A 271 -17.66 6.15 -11.37
N MET A 272 -17.18 5.18 -10.57
CA MET A 272 -16.15 4.23 -11.00
C MET A 272 -16.59 3.41 -12.21
N ALA A 273 -17.84 2.92 -12.22
CA ALA A 273 -18.39 2.16 -13.35
C ALA A 273 -18.47 3.00 -14.64
N ARG A 274 -18.98 4.24 -14.55
CA ARG A 274 -19.02 5.14 -15.72
C ARG A 274 -17.62 5.41 -16.28
N GLN A 275 -16.63 5.57 -15.40
CA GLN A 275 -15.24 5.78 -15.81
C GLN A 275 -14.69 4.54 -16.53
N SER A 276 -14.83 3.35 -15.96
CA SER A 276 -14.33 2.12 -16.59
C SER A 276 -15.04 1.82 -17.91
N ASP A 277 -16.37 2.00 -17.96
CA ASP A 277 -17.16 1.76 -19.17
C ASP A 277 -16.74 2.71 -20.30
N SER A 278 -16.48 3.98 -19.97
CA SER A 278 -15.98 4.98 -20.94
C SER A 278 -14.60 4.60 -21.48
N GLN A 279 -13.69 4.13 -20.62
CA GLN A 279 -12.35 3.69 -21.03
C GLN A 279 -12.41 2.45 -21.93
N VAL A 280 -13.24 1.46 -21.59
CA VAL A 280 -13.45 0.26 -22.42
C VAL A 280 -14.06 0.62 -23.77
N ALA A 281 -15.08 1.49 -23.79
CA ALA A 281 -15.73 1.93 -25.01
C ALA A 281 -14.77 2.68 -25.95
N ALA A 282 -13.83 3.46 -25.40
CA ALA A 282 -12.85 4.21 -26.18
C ALA A 282 -11.85 3.30 -26.93
N VAL A 283 -11.49 2.14 -26.36
CA VAL A 283 -10.54 1.20 -26.99
C VAL A 283 -11.21 0.18 -27.92
N PHE A 284 -12.52 -0.05 -27.76
CA PHE A 284 -13.26 -1.09 -28.49
C PHE A 284 -13.21 -0.95 -30.03
N PRO A 285 -13.32 0.25 -30.64
CA PRO A 285 -13.21 0.40 -32.09
C PRO A 285 -11.84 -0.02 -32.63
N ALA A 286 -10.76 0.29 -31.92
CA ALA A 286 -9.40 -0.09 -32.30
C ALA A 286 -9.19 -1.61 -32.22
N VAL A 287 -9.71 -2.25 -31.17
CA VAL A 287 -9.70 -3.71 -31.02
C VAL A 287 -10.48 -4.39 -32.15
N LYS A 288 -11.68 -3.88 -32.47
CA LYS A 288 -12.52 -4.43 -33.54
C LYS A 288 -11.86 -4.31 -34.93
N ALA A 289 -11.07 -3.26 -35.17
CA ALA A 289 -10.30 -3.11 -36.39
C ALA A 289 -9.10 -4.07 -36.45
N ALA A 290 -8.44 -4.33 -35.32
CA ALA A 290 -7.31 -5.26 -35.23
C ALA A 290 -7.70 -6.75 -35.30
N LEU A 291 -8.98 -7.07 -35.04
CA LEU A 291 -9.53 -8.43 -35.14
C LEU A 291 -10.07 -8.78 -36.55
N LYS A 292 -10.02 -7.83 -37.50
CA LYS A 292 -10.36 -8.06 -38.91
C LYS A 292 -9.11 -8.24 -39.74
#